data_AF-X6LL17-F1
#
_entry.id   AF-X6LL17-F1
#
_cell.length_a   1.000
_cell.length_b   1.000
_cell.length_c   1.000
_cell.angle_alpha   90.00
_cell.angle_beta   90.00
_cell.angle_gamma   90.00
#
_symmetry.space_group_name_H-M   'P 1'
#
loop_
_entity.id
_entity.type
_entity.pdbx_description
1 polymer ?
#
loop_
_entity_poly.entity_id
_entity_poly.type
_entity_poly.pdbx_seq_one_letter_code
_entity_poly.pdbx_strand_id
1 'polypeptide(L)'
;KLDKVVLCDTPGFEDTNGPEVDVANGIGIIKALQTCKSVKPVVLIGYTALGYRMNCVRELIRTLVRIIPSIQDYLSAFAYVFTKFPDDQKQSIHAMVRDTYKSIEEEEKDEGYRALLADIADQTEETVLAPDLLKDSPKILLKRLANPRNFIKDPDKVFQPFLTEKSTSAVHLQVEKHKANILRAFRHHHYQIVQTKLNELIALQS
;
A
#
# COMPACT_ATOMS: atom_id res chain seq x y z
N LYS A 1 2.09 19.96 -24.97
CA LYS A 1 0.82 19.31 -24.58
C LYS A 1 0.97 18.86 -23.13
N LEU A 2 0.07 19.23 -22.21
CA LEU A 2 0.04 18.52 -20.93
C LEU A 2 -0.35 17.07 -21.25
N ASP A 3 0.50 16.12 -20.88
CA ASP A 3 0.11 14.71 -20.87
C ASP A 3 -1.15 14.61 -19.99
N LYS A 4 -2.17 13.87 -20.46
CA LYS A 4 -3.40 13.66 -19.69
C LYS A 4 -3.02 12.89 -18.42
N VAL A 5 -3.13 13.54 -17.26
CA VAL A 5 -2.99 12.88 -15.96
C VAL A 5 -4.34 12.28 -15.59
N VAL A 6 -4.34 10.99 -15.28
CA VAL A 6 -5.52 10.27 -14.78
C VAL A 6 -5.37 10.12 -13.28
N LEU A 7 -6.42 10.46 -12.53
CA LEU A 7 -6.51 10.18 -11.11
C LEU A 7 -7.20 8.83 -10.95
N CYS A 8 -6.57 7.94 -10.19
CA CYS A 8 -7.15 6.65 -9.83
C CYS A 8 -7.37 6.65 -8.32
N ASP A 9 -8.61 6.45 -7.90
CA ASP A 9 -8.91 6.13 -6.52
C ASP A 9 -8.73 4.62 -6.33
N THR A 10 -7.99 4.24 -5.30
CA THR A 10 -7.71 2.82 -5.01
C THR A 10 -8.41 2.44 -3.70
N PRO A 11 -8.93 1.21 -3.59
CA PRO A 11 -9.36 0.68 -2.30
C PRO A 11 -8.28 0.89 -1.22
N GLY A 12 -8.71 1.19 0.01
CA GLY A 12 -7.80 1.21 1.15
C GLY A 12 -7.17 -0.16 1.36
N PHE A 13 -5.87 -0.19 1.67
CA PHE A 13 -5.22 -1.43 2.08
C PHE A 13 -5.81 -1.90 3.42
N GLU A 14 -6.06 -3.20 3.53
CA GLU A 14 -6.60 -3.86 4.74
C GLU A 14 -8.05 -3.48 5.14
N ASP A 15 -8.69 -2.56 4.41
CA ASP A 15 -10.09 -2.16 4.58
C ASP A 15 -11.01 -3.01 3.70
N THR A 16 -11.00 -4.34 3.92
CA THR A 16 -11.72 -5.28 3.04
C THR A 16 -12.64 -6.23 3.79
N ASN A 17 -13.72 -6.62 3.11
CA ASN A 17 -14.74 -7.56 3.57
C ASN A 17 -14.27 -9.04 3.55
N GLY A 18 -12.96 -9.30 3.70
CA GLY A 18 -12.40 -10.65 3.73
C GLY A 18 -11.08 -10.79 2.97
N PRO A 19 -10.30 -11.85 3.27
CA PRO A 19 -9.00 -12.09 2.67
C PRO A 19 -9.06 -12.29 1.14
N GLU A 20 -10.18 -12.80 0.60
CA GLU A 20 -10.36 -12.97 -0.84
C GLU A 20 -10.42 -11.63 -1.59
N VAL A 21 -11.13 -10.66 -1.00
CA VAL A 21 -11.25 -9.30 -1.56
C VAL A 21 -9.91 -8.59 -1.49
N ASP A 22 -9.18 -8.78 -0.39
CA ASP A 22 -7.83 -8.22 -0.22
C ASP A 22 -6.83 -8.79 -1.24
N VAL A 23 -6.83 -10.11 -1.49
CA VAL A 23 -6.03 -10.75 -2.54
C VAL A 23 -6.38 -10.16 -3.91
N ALA A 24 -7.67 -10.06 -4.23
CA ALA A 24 -8.12 -9.54 -5.51
C ALA A 24 -7.73 -8.07 -5.71
N ASN A 25 -7.85 -7.25 -4.67
CA ASN A 25 -7.43 -5.85 -4.69
C ASN A 25 -5.91 -5.74 -4.85
N GLY A 26 -5.13 -6.51 -4.10
CA GLY A 26 -3.67 -6.52 -4.18
C GLY A 26 -3.16 -6.88 -5.57
N ILE A 27 -3.78 -7.86 -6.23
CA ILE A 27 -3.41 -8.25 -7.60
C ILE A 27 -3.94 -7.22 -8.63
N GLY A 28 -5.19 -6.80 -8.48
CA GLY A 28 -5.88 -5.94 -9.45
C GLY A 28 -5.28 -4.53 -9.53
N ILE A 29 -5.02 -3.91 -8.37
CA ILE A 29 -4.39 -2.59 -8.28
C ILE A 29 -3.00 -2.64 -8.92
N ILE A 30 -2.20 -3.65 -8.58
CA ILE A 30 -0.85 -3.76 -9.12
C ILE A 30 -0.86 -3.96 -10.63
N LYS A 31 -1.69 -4.86 -11.16
CA LYS A 31 -1.83 -5.02 -12.62
C LYS A 31 -2.23 -3.72 -13.31
N ALA A 32 -3.16 -2.96 -12.72
CA ALA A 32 -3.52 -1.66 -13.25
C ALA A 32 -2.33 -0.69 -13.26
N LEU A 33 -1.59 -0.58 -12.14
CA LEU A 33 -0.41 0.27 -12.03
C LEU A 33 0.68 -0.12 -13.04
N GLN A 34 0.96 -1.41 -13.21
CA GLN A 34 1.96 -1.94 -14.14
C GLN A 34 1.65 -1.62 -15.61
N THR A 35 0.38 -1.40 -15.97
CA THR A 35 -0.01 -1.00 -17.33
C THR A 35 0.09 0.51 -17.60
N CYS A 36 0.32 1.32 -16.56
CA CYS A 36 0.44 2.76 -16.70
C CYS A 36 1.78 3.17 -17.34
N LYS A 37 1.77 4.23 -18.15
CA LYS A 37 3.00 4.84 -18.69
C LYS A 37 3.92 5.37 -17.59
N SER A 38 3.34 5.87 -16.50
CA SER A 38 4.09 6.32 -15.34
C SER A 38 3.14 6.56 -14.17
N VAL A 39 3.60 6.39 -12.93
CA VAL A 39 2.78 6.49 -11.71
C VAL A 39 3.39 7.48 -10.72
N LYS A 40 2.52 8.21 -10.02
CA LYS A 40 2.87 9.02 -8.85
C LYS A 40 2.01 8.56 -7.68
N PRO A 41 2.58 7.83 -6.70
CA PRO A 41 1.87 7.46 -5.50
C PRO A 41 1.49 8.71 -4.68
N VAL A 42 0.21 8.83 -4.33
CA VAL A 42 -0.28 9.89 -3.43
C VAL A 42 -0.78 9.22 -2.16
N VAL A 43 -0.09 9.47 -1.05
CA VAL A 43 -0.38 8.87 0.24
C VAL A 43 -1.21 9.84 1.08
N LEU A 44 -2.45 9.47 1.37
CA LEU A 44 -3.35 10.28 2.19
C LEU A 44 -3.22 9.90 3.67
N ILE A 45 -2.82 10.84 4.51
CA ILE A 45 -2.63 10.63 5.95
C ILE A 45 -3.66 11.46 6.71
N GLY A 46 -4.67 10.81 7.29
CA GLY A 46 -5.69 11.50 8.09
C GLY A 46 -5.18 11.89 9.47
N TYR A 47 -5.71 12.98 10.05
CA TYR A 47 -5.41 13.40 11.43
C TYR A 47 -5.63 12.28 12.46
N THR A 48 -6.72 11.52 12.32
CA THR A 48 -7.01 10.39 13.20
C THR A 48 -6.05 9.21 13.01
N ALA A 49 -5.46 9.06 11.82
CA ALA A 49 -4.44 8.04 11.53
C ALA A 49 -3.07 8.38 12.16
N LEU A 50 -2.87 9.66 12.47
CA LEU A 50 -1.76 10.16 13.30
C LEU A 50 -1.99 9.90 14.80
N GLY A 51 -3.24 9.66 15.21
CA GLY A 51 -3.59 9.18 16.56
C GLY A 51 -3.20 7.72 16.80
N TYR A 52 -2.88 7.38 18.05
CA TYR A 52 -2.38 6.05 18.48
C TYR A 52 -1.06 5.64 17.81
N ARG A 53 0.03 6.36 18.12
CA ARG A 53 1.42 6.06 17.72
C ARG A 53 1.64 5.87 16.21
N MET A 54 0.78 6.48 15.39
CA MET A 54 0.81 6.36 13.94
C MET A 54 0.70 4.93 13.40
N ASN A 55 0.11 3.99 14.14
CA ASN A 55 0.05 2.58 13.72
C ASN A 55 -0.52 2.40 12.30
N CYS A 56 -1.54 3.18 11.93
CA CYS A 56 -2.12 3.14 10.58
C CYS A 56 -1.10 3.52 9.50
N VAL A 57 -0.24 4.50 9.76
CA VAL A 57 0.83 4.89 8.83
C VAL A 57 1.93 3.83 8.81
N ARG A 58 2.25 3.21 9.94
CA ARG A 58 3.22 2.11 9.99
C ARG A 58 2.78 0.94 9.10
N GLU A 59 1.53 0.48 9.21
CA GLU A 59 1.02 -0.60 8.37
C GLU A 59 0.93 -0.20 6.89
N LEU A 60 0.60 1.06 6.60
CA LEU A 60 0.62 1.58 5.24
C LEU A 60 2.04 1.54 4.64
N ILE A 61 3.06 1.97 5.39
CA ILE A 61 4.45 1.95 4.93
C ILE A 61 4.91 0.51 4.68
N ARG A 62 4.61 -0.42 5.59
CA ARG A 62 4.91 -1.85 5.37
C ARG A 62 4.28 -2.37 4.07
N THR A 63 3.04 -1.99 3.82
CA THR A 63 2.36 -2.35 2.58
C THR A 63 3.05 -1.74 1.35
N LEU A 64 3.43 -0.47 1.40
CA LEU A 64 4.14 0.20 0.30
C LEU A 64 5.52 -0.43 0.02
N VAL A 65 6.28 -0.79 1.05
CA VAL A 65 7.57 -1.50 0.92
C VAL A 65 7.39 -2.88 0.28
N ARG A 66 6.32 -3.60 0.65
CA ARG A 66 5.99 -4.89 0.01
C ARG A 66 5.61 -4.75 -1.46
N ILE A 67 4.88 -3.67 -1.79
CA ILE A 67 4.47 -3.37 -3.17
C ILE A 67 5.65 -2.89 -4.02
N ILE A 68 6.59 -2.16 -3.42
CA ILE A 68 7.76 -1.59 -4.09
C ILE A 68 9.02 -2.02 -3.33
N PRO A 69 9.59 -3.21 -3.59
CA PRO A 69 10.73 -3.70 -2.81
C PRO A 69 11.95 -2.77 -2.81
N SER A 70 12.15 -2.00 -3.88
CA SER A 70 13.21 -1.00 -4.02
C SER A 70 12.72 0.43 -3.78
N ILE A 71 11.77 0.63 -2.85
CA ILE A 71 11.08 1.91 -2.65
C ILE A 71 12.01 3.11 -2.45
N GLN A 72 13.18 2.88 -1.86
CA GLN A 72 14.22 3.88 -1.63
C GLN A 72 14.69 4.59 -2.91
N ASP A 73 14.65 3.92 -4.07
CA ASP A 73 15.04 4.50 -5.36
C ASP A 73 13.94 5.41 -5.94
N TYR A 74 12.74 5.40 -5.34
CA TYR A 74 11.53 6.04 -5.88
C TYR A 74 10.91 7.06 -4.92
N LEU A 75 11.53 7.35 -3.77
CA LEU A 75 10.99 8.25 -2.73
C LEU A 75 10.56 9.61 -3.28
N SER A 76 11.38 10.21 -4.14
CA SER A 76 11.09 11.51 -4.77
C SER A 76 9.79 11.56 -5.57
N ALA A 77 9.23 10.40 -5.94
CA ALA A 77 7.97 10.29 -6.67
C ALA A 77 6.73 10.29 -5.77
N PHE A 78 6.87 10.06 -4.47
CA PHE A 78 5.77 10.04 -3.52
C PHE A 78 5.32 11.47 -3.17
N ALA A 79 4.02 11.62 -2.95
CA ALA A 79 3.44 12.84 -2.39
C ALA A 79 2.57 12.48 -1.17
N TYR A 80 2.86 13.09 -0.03
CA TYR A 80 2.10 12.89 1.21
C TYR A 80 1.12 14.04 1.41
N VAL A 81 -0.18 13.73 1.55
CA VAL A 81 -1.24 14.71 1.77
C VAL A 81 -1.87 14.46 3.13
N PHE A 82 -1.75 15.43 4.02
CA PHE A 82 -2.33 15.37 5.36
C PHE A 82 -3.75 15.90 5.32
N THR A 83 -4.72 15.10 5.75
CA THR A 83 -6.15 15.43 5.63
C THR A 83 -6.84 15.47 6.99
N LYS A 84 -7.94 16.21 7.08
CA LYS A 84 -8.77 16.34 8.29
C LYS A 84 -8.03 16.93 9.50
N PHE A 85 -6.93 17.65 9.26
CA PHE A 85 -6.19 18.36 10.30
C PHE A 85 -6.91 19.65 10.70
N PRO A 86 -7.15 19.86 12.01
CA PRO A 86 -7.55 21.17 12.51
C PRO A 86 -6.52 22.24 12.12
N ASP A 87 -6.99 23.43 11.76
CA ASP A 87 -6.11 24.50 11.25
C ASP A 87 -5.02 24.90 12.26
N ASP A 88 -5.33 24.89 13.55
CA ASP A 88 -4.41 25.15 14.66
C ASP A 88 -3.38 24.04 14.88
N GLN A 89 -3.63 22.82 14.38
CA GLN A 89 -2.75 21.66 14.51
C GLN A 89 -1.90 21.41 13.26
N LYS A 90 -2.10 22.14 12.15
CA LYS A 90 -1.30 21.94 10.93
C LYS A 90 0.19 22.20 11.13
N GLN A 91 0.53 23.13 12.02
CA GLN A 91 1.92 23.49 12.33
C GLN A 91 2.66 22.39 13.11
N SER A 92 1.94 21.50 13.82
CA SER A 92 2.55 20.41 14.59
C SER A 92 2.80 19.15 13.77
N ILE A 93 2.32 19.07 12.52
CA ILE A 93 2.44 17.88 11.65
C ILE A 93 3.88 17.40 11.53
N HIS A 94 4.80 18.31 11.16
CA HIS A 94 6.21 17.95 11.01
C HIS A 94 6.81 17.41 12.31
N ALA A 95 6.52 18.05 13.45
CA ALA A 95 6.99 17.59 14.75
C ALA A 95 6.45 16.17 15.06
N MET A 96 5.17 15.90 14.82
CA MET A 96 4.57 14.57 15.04
C MET A 96 5.20 13.48 14.16
N VAL A 97 5.44 13.77 12.88
CA VAL A 97 6.08 12.84 11.94
C VAL A 97 7.52 12.57 12.38
N ARG A 98 8.28 13.62 12.68
CA ARG A 98 9.69 13.52 13.11
C ARG A 98 9.84 12.74 14.41
N ASP A 99 8.99 13.00 15.40
CA ASP A 99 9.03 12.29 16.68
C ASP A 99 8.66 10.81 16.49
N THR A 100 7.76 10.51 15.55
CA THR A 100 7.45 9.13 15.14
C THR A 100 8.66 8.45 14.48
N TYR A 101 9.32 9.10 13.53
CA TYR A 101 10.54 8.58 12.89
C TYR A 101 11.61 8.22 13.94
N LYS A 102 11.92 9.16 14.84
CA LYS A 102 12.91 8.96 15.92
C LYS A 102 12.55 7.80 16.85
N SER A 103 11.25 7.62 17.15
CA SER A 103 10.81 6.53 18.03
C SER A 103 10.95 5.12 17.43
N ILE A 104 11.14 5.01 16.10
CA ILE A 104 11.17 3.74 15.37
C ILE A 104 12.58 3.40 14.87
N GLU A 105 13.43 4.41 14.69
CA GLU A 105 14.79 4.28 14.13
C GLU A 105 15.66 3.22 14.83
N GLU A 106 15.44 2.99 16.13
CA GLU A 106 16.20 2.02 16.92
C GLU A 106 15.68 0.57 16.82
N GLU A 107 14.41 0.36 16.49
CA GLU A 107 13.76 -0.97 16.54
C GLU A 107 13.57 -1.61 15.14
N GLU A 108 13.40 -0.80 14.10
CA GLU A 108 13.04 -1.27 12.76
C GLU A 108 14.27 -1.55 11.89
N LYS A 109 14.30 -2.74 11.26
CA LYS A 109 15.43 -3.21 10.45
C LYS A 109 15.20 -3.08 8.95
N ASP A 110 13.96 -2.90 8.53
CA ASP A 110 13.62 -2.75 7.11
C ASP A 110 14.12 -1.37 6.59
N GLU A 111 15.09 -1.40 5.69
CA GLU A 111 15.70 -0.19 5.13
C GLU A 111 14.70 0.64 4.32
N GLY A 112 13.83 0.00 3.53
CA GLY A 112 12.81 0.68 2.74
C GLY A 112 11.77 1.37 3.62
N TYR A 113 11.38 0.71 4.71
CA TYR A 113 10.48 1.27 5.71
C TYR A 113 11.08 2.54 6.35
N ARG A 114 12.34 2.46 6.82
CA ARG A 114 13.01 3.63 7.42
C ARG A 114 13.18 4.75 6.41
N ALA A 115 13.55 4.43 5.17
CA ALA A 115 13.74 5.41 4.11
C ALA A 115 12.43 6.15 3.78
N LEU A 116 11.29 5.45 3.75
CA LEU A 116 10.00 6.08 3.51
C LEU A 116 9.56 6.97 4.68
N LEU A 117 9.78 6.55 5.93
CA LEU A 117 9.51 7.41 7.09
C LEU A 117 10.38 8.67 7.10
N ALA A 118 11.67 8.53 6.77
CA ALA A 118 12.59 9.65 6.64
C ALA A 118 12.10 10.61 5.53
N ASP A 119 11.70 10.09 4.36
CA ASP A 119 11.18 10.91 3.27
C ASP A 119 9.89 11.67 3.65
N ILE A 120 8.98 11.07 4.44
CA ILE A 120 7.82 11.79 4.97
C ILE A 120 8.28 12.93 5.89
N ALA A 121 9.25 12.68 6.78
CA ALA A 121 9.79 13.70 7.68
C ALA A 121 10.46 14.85 6.91
N ASP A 122 11.31 14.55 5.94
CA ASP A 122 12.02 15.52 5.11
C ASP A 122 11.05 16.38 4.29
N GLN A 123 10.06 15.77 3.62
CA GLN A 123 9.08 16.52 2.84
C GLN A 123 8.23 17.46 3.72
N THR A 124 7.95 17.05 4.96
CA THR A 124 7.19 17.89 5.91
C THR A 124 8.00 19.03 6.52
N GLU A 125 9.34 18.95 6.51
CA GLU A 125 10.22 20.02 6.97
C GLU A 125 10.16 21.22 6.02
N GLU A 126 10.24 20.97 4.71
CA GLU A 126 10.19 22.02 3.71
C GLU A 126 8.77 22.60 3.55
N THR A 127 7.77 21.74 3.36
CA THR A 127 6.40 22.17 3.12
C THR A 127 5.39 21.06 3.42
N VAL A 128 4.62 21.26 4.48
CA VAL A 128 3.46 20.39 4.77
C VAL A 128 2.34 20.61 3.76
N LEU A 129 1.92 19.53 3.09
CA LEU A 129 0.76 19.53 2.20
C LEU A 129 -0.50 19.11 2.96
N ALA A 130 -1.16 20.08 3.61
CA ALA A 130 -2.35 19.84 4.44
C ALA A 130 -3.56 20.72 4.03
N PRO A 131 -4.18 20.48 2.85
CA PRO A 131 -5.31 21.27 2.40
C PRO A 131 -6.56 21.05 3.28
N ASP A 132 -7.32 22.11 3.51
CA ASP A 132 -8.70 22.00 3.97
C ASP A 132 -9.56 21.58 2.77
N LEU A 133 -9.89 20.29 2.67
CA LEU A 133 -10.63 19.73 1.54
C LEU A 133 -12.05 20.30 1.36
N LEU A 134 -12.59 21.02 2.36
CA LEU A 134 -13.91 21.66 2.30
C LEU A 134 -13.84 23.14 1.89
N LYS A 135 -12.74 23.83 2.21
CA LYS A 135 -12.59 25.27 1.97
C LYS A 135 -11.63 25.60 0.83
N ASP A 136 -10.56 24.82 0.67
CA ASP A 136 -9.52 25.10 -0.31
C ASP A 136 -9.94 24.69 -1.72
N SER A 137 -9.41 25.39 -2.73
CA SER A 137 -9.67 25.02 -4.12
C SER A 137 -8.97 23.70 -4.47
N PRO A 138 -9.70 22.67 -4.93
CA PRO A 138 -9.10 21.39 -5.32
C PRO A 138 -8.10 21.55 -6.48
N LYS A 139 -8.27 22.60 -7.30
CA LYS A 139 -7.36 22.89 -8.43
C LYS A 139 -5.92 23.13 -7.99
N ILE A 140 -5.70 23.68 -6.79
CA ILE A 140 -4.34 23.98 -6.29
C ILE A 140 -3.61 22.67 -5.98
N LEU A 141 -4.25 21.81 -5.19
CA LEU A 141 -3.73 20.48 -4.86
C LEU A 141 -3.49 19.66 -6.14
N LEU A 142 -4.49 19.58 -7.02
CA LEU A 142 -4.41 18.80 -8.24
C LEU A 142 -3.31 19.31 -9.18
N LYS A 143 -3.10 20.62 -9.31
CA LYS A 143 -1.97 21.16 -10.09
C LYS A 143 -0.61 20.74 -9.52
N ARG A 144 -0.47 20.72 -8.18
CA ARG A 144 0.76 20.28 -7.52
C ARG A 144 1.01 18.79 -7.74
N LEU A 145 -0.02 17.96 -7.58
CA LEU A 145 0.07 16.50 -7.78
C LEU A 145 0.28 16.13 -9.26
N ALA A 146 -0.36 16.83 -10.19
CA ALA A 146 -0.24 16.59 -11.63
C ALA A 146 1.07 17.10 -12.24
N ASN A 147 1.97 17.71 -11.46
CA ASN A 147 3.28 18.14 -11.96
C ASN A 147 4.06 16.91 -12.43
N PRO A 148 4.42 16.79 -13.73
CA PRO A 148 4.98 15.58 -14.34
C PRO A 148 6.39 15.22 -13.85
N ARG A 149 7.00 16.07 -13.01
CA ARG A 149 8.26 15.76 -12.33
C ARG A 149 8.07 14.61 -11.35
N ASN A 150 9.09 13.76 -11.27
CA ASN A 150 9.20 12.66 -10.32
C ASN A 150 7.99 11.71 -10.40
N PHE A 151 7.72 11.16 -11.57
CA PHE A 151 6.83 10.01 -11.72
C PHE A 151 7.70 8.77 -11.92
N ILE A 152 7.30 7.64 -11.35
CA ILE A 152 7.86 6.32 -11.63
C ILE A 152 7.58 6.00 -13.10
N LYS A 153 8.62 5.84 -13.93
CA LYS A 153 8.48 5.74 -15.40
C LYS A 153 8.22 4.34 -15.95
N ASP A 154 8.65 3.30 -15.24
CA ASP A 154 8.45 1.90 -15.65
C ASP A 154 7.72 1.12 -14.54
N PRO A 155 6.42 1.38 -14.30
CA PRO A 155 5.69 0.77 -13.19
C PRO A 155 5.67 -0.76 -13.23
N ASP A 156 5.75 -1.38 -14.41
CA ASP A 156 5.81 -2.83 -14.62
C ASP A 156 7.02 -3.48 -13.94
N LYS A 157 8.13 -2.75 -13.82
CA LYS A 157 9.36 -3.23 -13.17
C LYS A 157 9.44 -2.90 -11.68
N VAL A 158 8.57 -2.01 -11.20
CA VAL A 158 8.67 -1.40 -9.88
C VAL A 158 7.64 -1.97 -8.93
N PHE A 159 6.38 -2.07 -9.39
CA PHE A 159 5.27 -2.56 -8.57
C PHE A 159 5.19 -4.08 -8.65
N GLN A 160 5.08 -4.74 -7.51
CA GLN A 160 4.93 -6.18 -7.40
C GLN A 160 3.61 -6.57 -6.74
N PRO A 161 2.99 -7.69 -7.16
CA PRO A 161 1.83 -8.23 -6.46
C PRO A 161 2.20 -8.51 -5.00
N PHE A 162 1.32 -8.14 -4.09
CA PHE A 162 1.52 -8.34 -2.66
C PHE A 162 0.29 -9.00 -2.04
N LEU A 163 0.49 -9.60 -0.87
CA LEU A 163 -0.56 -10.08 0.01
C LEU A 163 -0.33 -9.51 1.40
N THR A 164 -1.41 -9.15 2.09
CA THR A 164 -1.33 -8.83 3.52
C THR A 164 -1.03 -10.10 4.33
N GLU A 165 -0.60 -9.96 5.58
CA GLU A 165 -0.33 -11.13 6.44
C GLU A 165 -1.60 -11.93 6.72
N LYS A 166 -2.71 -11.22 6.88
CA LYS A 166 -4.03 -11.82 7.10
C LYS A 166 -4.45 -12.66 5.90
N SER A 167 -4.28 -12.12 4.69
CA SER A 167 -4.56 -12.83 3.45
C SER A 167 -3.61 -14.00 3.21
N THR A 168 -2.32 -13.83 3.49
CA THR A 168 -1.33 -14.90 3.43
C THR A 168 -1.72 -16.07 4.35
N SER A 169 -2.13 -15.76 5.59
CA SER A 169 -2.57 -16.76 6.56
C SER A 169 -3.83 -17.49 6.11
N ALA A 170 -4.80 -16.78 5.54
CA ALA A 170 -6.03 -17.36 5.02
C ALA A 170 -5.77 -18.29 3.81
N VAL A 171 -4.93 -17.85 2.86
CA VAL A 171 -4.51 -18.67 1.72
C VAL A 171 -3.78 -19.92 2.20
N HIS A 172 -2.87 -19.78 3.16
CA HIS A 172 -2.15 -20.92 3.73
C HIS A 172 -3.09 -21.94 4.40
N LEU A 173 -4.02 -21.46 5.23
CA LEU A 173 -5.02 -22.31 5.87
C LEU A 173 -5.88 -23.06 4.83
N GLN A 174 -6.24 -22.39 3.74
CA GLN A 174 -7.00 -23.00 2.65
C GLN A 174 -6.20 -24.11 1.96
N VAL A 175 -4.90 -23.90 1.70
CA VAL A 175 -4.00 -24.91 1.15
C VAL A 175 -3.89 -26.12 2.07
N GLU A 176 -3.71 -25.91 3.38
CA GLU A 176 -3.64 -27.01 4.36
C GLU A 176 -4.96 -27.79 4.45
N LYS A 177 -6.10 -27.11 4.37
CA LYS A 177 -7.41 -27.75 4.28
C LYS A 177 -7.55 -28.62 3.02
N HIS A 178 -7.01 -28.16 1.89
CA HIS A 178 -7.03 -28.93 0.64
C HIS A 178 -6.16 -30.19 0.75
N LYS A 179 -4.95 -30.08 1.31
CA LYS A 179 -4.07 -31.23 1.57
C LYS A 179 -4.74 -32.26 2.50
N ALA A 180 -5.34 -31.80 3.60
CA ALA A 180 -6.04 -32.69 4.53
C ALA A 180 -7.23 -33.40 3.87
N ASN A 181 -8.00 -32.68 3.05
CA ASN A 181 -9.13 -33.25 2.31
C ASN A 181 -8.67 -34.28 1.27
N ILE A 182 -7.58 -34.02 0.54
CA ILE A 182 -6.99 -34.97 -0.41
C ILE A 182 -6.58 -36.25 0.32
N LEU A 183 -5.84 -36.13 1.43
CA LEU A 183 -5.39 -37.29 2.21
C LEU A 183 -6.58 -38.10 2.74
N ARG A 184 -7.63 -37.43 3.23
CA ARG A 184 -8.84 -38.10 3.70
C ARG A 184 -9.59 -38.80 2.57
N ALA A 185 -9.84 -38.09 1.46
CA ALA A 185 -10.55 -38.64 0.30
C ALA A 185 -9.79 -39.82 -0.32
N PHE A 186 -8.47 -39.74 -0.38
CA PHE A 186 -7.61 -40.81 -0.86
C PHE A 186 -7.72 -42.07 0.00
N ARG A 187 -7.70 -41.94 1.34
CA ARG A 187 -7.89 -43.07 2.28
C ARG A 187 -9.25 -43.76 2.13
N HIS A 188 -10.27 -43.04 1.67
CA HIS A 188 -11.61 -43.58 1.45
C HIS A 188 -11.90 -43.92 -0.02
N HIS A 189 -10.87 -43.96 -0.88
CA HIS A 189 -10.98 -44.28 -2.30
C HIS A 189 -11.91 -43.34 -3.10
N HIS A 190 -12.12 -42.11 -2.62
CA HIS A 190 -12.90 -41.09 -3.32
C HIS A 190 -12.04 -40.34 -4.34
N TYR A 191 -11.57 -41.05 -5.37
CA TYR A 191 -10.56 -40.55 -6.30
C TYR A 191 -11.00 -39.33 -7.12
N GLN A 192 -12.29 -39.18 -7.40
CA GLN A 192 -12.80 -38.00 -8.09
C GLN A 192 -12.60 -36.72 -7.25
N ILE A 193 -12.82 -36.79 -5.93
CA ILE A 193 -12.60 -35.67 -5.02
C ILE A 193 -11.10 -35.36 -4.92
N VAL A 194 -10.26 -36.40 -4.88
CA VAL A 194 -8.79 -36.25 -4.90
C VAL A 194 -8.35 -35.50 -6.16
N GLN A 195 -8.81 -35.92 -7.33
CA GLN A 195 -8.47 -35.28 -8.60
C GLN A 195 -8.93 -33.82 -8.64
N THR A 196 -10.17 -33.53 -8.25
CA THR A 196 -10.68 -32.14 -8.19
C THR A 196 -9.81 -31.28 -7.28
N LYS A 197 -9.48 -31.74 -6.07
CA LYS A 197 -8.69 -30.96 -5.11
C LYS A 197 -7.22 -30.81 -5.51
N LEU A 198 -6.64 -31.80 -6.19
CA LEU A 198 -5.31 -31.70 -6.77
C LEU A 198 -5.29 -30.69 -7.92
N ASN A 199 -6.29 -30.70 -8.80
CA ASN A 199 -6.40 -29.72 -9.89
C ASN A 199 -6.54 -28.29 -9.36
N GLU A 200 -7.34 -28.09 -8.31
CA GLU A 200 -7.45 -26.79 -7.63
C GLU A 200 -6.11 -26.34 -7.03
N LEU A 201 -5.32 -27.24 -6.44
CA LEU A 201 -3.97 -26.92 -5.93
C LEU A 201 -2.97 -26.59 -7.05
N ILE A 202 -3.02 -27.31 -8.17
CA ILE A 202 -2.17 -27.04 -9.33
C ILE A 202 -2.48 -25.64 -9.89
N ALA A 203 -3.76 -25.29 -9.99
CA ALA A 203 -4.19 -23.97 -10.46
C ALA A 203 -3.77 -22.81 -9.54
N LEU A 204 -3.42 -23.09 -8.27
CA LEU A 204 -2.89 -22.09 -7.35
C LEU A 204 -1.38 -21.85 -7.49
N GLN A 205 -0.64 -22.73 -8.19
CA GLN A 205 0.81 -22.58 -8.43
C GLN A 205 1.15 -21.94 -9.78
N SER A 206 0.18 -21.80 -10.69
CA SER A 206 0.31 -21.23 -12.03
C SER A 206 -0.10 -19.76 -12.07
#